data_AF-Q7TM16-F1
#
_entry.id   AF-Q7TM16-F1
#
_cell.length_a   1.000
_cell.length_b   1.000
_cell.length_c   1.000
_cell.angle_alpha   90.00
_cell.angle_beta   90.00
_cell.angle_gamma   90.00
#
_symmetry.space_group_name_H-M   'P 1'
#
loop_
_entity.id
_entity.type
_entity.pdbx_description
1 polymer ?
#
loop_
_entity_poly.entity_id
_entity_poly.type
_entity_poly.pdbx_seq_one_letter_code
_entity_poly.pdbx_strand_id
1 'polypeptide(L)'
;RGHTVVWHSQLPSWVSNGGFSADELDSVLKDYITNEATHYRGEVYAWDVVNEAFNEDGTFRSSVFYDTLGADYIAKAFTYAHEADPSAKLSHNDYN
;
A
#
# COMPACT_ATOMS: atom_id res chain seq x y z
N ARG A 1 -6.99 8.38 -12.00
CA ARG A 1 -5.88 8.10 -11.06
C ARG A 1 -6.52 7.45 -9.86
N GLY A 2 -6.12 6.24 -9.52
CA GLY A 2 -6.57 5.58 -8.31
C GLY A 2 -5.78 6.13 -7.12
N HIS A 3 -6.48 6.48 -6.05
CA HIS A 3 -5.91 7.07 -4.85
C HIS A 3 -6.69 6.55 -3.64
N THR A 4 -6.07 5.82 -2.72
CA THR A 4 -4.73 5.20 -2.72
C THR A 4 -4.89 3.78 -2.18
N VAL A 5 -3.96 2.86 -2.48
CA VAL A 5 -4.08 1.46 -2.02
C VAL A 5 -3.33 1.16 -0.72
N VAL A 6 -2.35 1.96 -0.30
CA VAL A 6 -1.73 1.78 1.03
C VAL A 6 -1.53 3.14 1.68
N TRP A 7 -2.18 3.34 2.82
CA TRP A 7 -2.07 4.57 3.59
C TRP A 7 -2.32 4.32 5.07
N HIS A 8 -1.61 5.05 5.93
CA HIS A 8 -1.76 4.94 7.38
C HIS A 8 -3.08 5.55 7.89
N SER A 9 -3.69 6.45 7.12
CA SER A 9 -4.94 7.12 7.45
C SER A 9 -6.15 6.44 6.79
N GLN A 10 -7.33 6.66 7.37
CA GLN A 10 -8.61 6.08 6.92
C GLN A 10 -8.60 4.54 6.81
N LEU A 11 -7.69 3.89 7.54
CA LEU A 11 -7.54 2.45 7.58
C LEU A 11 -8.62 1.81 8.47
N PRO A 12 -9.28 0.72 8.02
CA PRO A 12 -10.24 0.01 8.86
C PRO A 12 -9.62 -0.50 10.17
N SER A 13 -10.38 -0.42 11.26
CA SER A 13 -9.88 -0.77 12.60
C SER A 13 -9.44 -2.22 12.74
N TRP A 14 -9.99 -3.13 11.93
CA TRP A 14 -9.60 -4.54 11.93
C TRP A 14 -8.20 -4.74 11.37
N VAL A 15 -7.73 -3.84 10.49
CA VAL A 15 -6.34 -3.86 10.00
C VAL A 15 -5.43 -3.20 11.03
N SER A 16 -5.78 -1.97 11.47
CA SER A 16 -4.93 -1.21 12.39
C SER A 16 -4.71 -1.91 13.73
N ASN A 17 -5.71 -2.69 14.19
CA ASN A 17 -5.70 -3.34 15.50
C ASN A 17 -5.73 -4.87 15.39
N GLY A 18 -5.44 -5.44 14.21
CA GLY A 18 -5.60 -6.87 13.95
C GLY A 18 -4.61 -7.77 14.68
N GLY A 19 -3.47 -7.23 15.16
CA GLY A 19 -2.46 -8.00 15.89
C GLY A 19 -1.79 -9.08 15.04
N PHE A 20 -1.72 -8.85 13.72
CA PHE A 20 -1.20 -9.80 12.75
C PHE A 20 0.31 -10.03 12.91
N SER A 21 0.73 -11.26 12.60
CA SER A 21 2.12 -11.54 12.24
C SER A 21 2.48 -10.87 10.90
N ALA A 22 3.79 -10.82 10.59
CA ALA A 22 4.26 -10.30 9.33
C ALA A 22 3.65 -11.04 8.12
N ASP A 23 3.59 -12.38 8.15
CA ASP A 23 3.06 -13.16 7.03
C ASP A 23 1.55 -12.96 6.84
N GLU A 24 0.80 -12.80 7.93
CA GLU A 24 -0.64 -12.53 7.88
C GLU A 24 -0.93 -11.13 7.32
N LEU A 25 -0.22 -10.11 7.80
CA LEU A 25 -0.41 -8.74 7.28
C LEU A 25 0.06 -8.61 5.82
N ASP A 26 1.13 -9.32 5.44
CA ASP A 26 1.60 -9.39 4.05
C ASP A 26 0.55 -10.00 3.14
N SER A 27 -0.12 -11.06 3.60
CA SER A 27 -1.22 -11.70 2.88
C SER A 27 -2.42 -10.77 2.75
N VAL A 28 -2.82 -10.09 3.83
CA VAL A 28 -3.89 -9.07 3.81
C VAL A 28 -3.57 -7.95 2.83
N LEU A 29 -2.33 -7.45 2.84
CA LEU A 29 -1.85 -6.39 1.95
C LEU A 29 -1.92 -6.84 0.48
N LYS A 30 -1.38 -8.03 0.19
CA LYS A 30 -1.38 -8.60 -1.17
C LYS A 30 -2.80 -8.80 -1.69
N ASP A 31 -3.67 -9.39 -0.87
CA ASP A 31 -5.06 -9.67 -1.26
C ASP A 31 -5.82 -8.38 -1.54
N TYR A 32 -5.68 -7.35 -0.69
CA TYR A 32 -6.33 -6.06 -0.90
C TYR A 32 -5.86 -5.39 -2.19
N ILE A 33 -4.54 -5.22 -2.37
CA ILE A 33 -3.97 -4.57 -3.56
C ILE A 33 -4.36 -5.31 -4.83
N THR A 34 -4.28 -6.65 -4.81
CA THR A 34 -4.62 -7.46 -5.98
C THR A 34 -6.09 -7.31 -6.35
N ASN A 35 -7.00 -7.33 -5.37
CA ASN A 35 -8.43 -7.19 -5.63
C ASN A 35 -8.77 -5.80 -6.20
N GLU A 36 -8.30 -4.71 -5.58
CA GLU A 36 -8.58 -3.34 -6.05
C GLU A 36 -7.98 -3.06 -7.43
N ALA A 37 -6.70 -3.37 -7.63
CA ALA A 37 -6.03 -3.11 -8.90
C ALA A 37 -6.57 -4.00 -10.03
N THR A 38 -6.96 -5.26 -9.73
CA THR A 38 -7.62 -6.13 -10.73
C THR A 38 -9.03 -5.65 -11.05
N HIS A 39 -9.79 -5.18 -10.06
CA HIS A 39 -11.16 -4.71 -10.26
C HIS A 39 -11.22 -3.57 -11.28
N TYR A 40 -10.27 -2.64 -11.23
CA TYR A 40 -10.18 -1.50 -12.15
C TYR A 40 -9.12 -1.66 -13.25
N ARG A 41 -8.69 -2.90 -13.54
CA ARG A 41 -7.60 -3.17 -14.49
C ARG A 41 -7.87 -2.54 -15.85
N GLY A 42 -6.93 -1.71 -16.32
CA GLY A 42 -7.02 -1.02 -17.62
C GLY A 42 -7.93 0.22 -17.63
N GLU A 43 -8.64 0.51 -16.53
CA GLU A 43 -9.44 1.73 -16.37
C GLU A 43 -8.65 2.84 -15.67
N VAL A 44 -7.70 2.47 -14.81
CA VAL A 44 -6.89 3.41 -14.04
C VAL A 44 -5.53 3.61 -14.70
N TYR A 45 -5.31 4.80 -15.26
CA TYR A 45 -4.04 5.13 -15.92
C TYR A 45 -2.83 5.20 -14.96
N ALA A 46 -3.06 5.50 -13.67
CA ALA A 46 -2.04 5.60 -12.64
C ALA A 46 -2.60 5.37 -11.24
N TRP A 47 -1.82 4.69 -10.39
CA TRP A 47 -2.12 4.42 -8.99
C TRP A 47 -1.13 5.13 -8.06
N ASP A 48 -1.69 5.74 -7.01
CA ASP A 48 -0.95 6.02 -5.79
C ASP A 48 -0.91 4.72 -5.01
N VAL A 49 0.23 4.03 -5.06
CA VAL A 49 0.38 2.71 -4.45
C VAL A 49 0.59 2.85 -2.94
N VAL A 50 1.53 3.71 -2.55
CA VAL A 50 1.78 4.04 -1.15
C VAL A 50 1.67 5.55 -1.01
N ASN A 51 0.91 5.97 0.00
CA ASN A 51 0.73 7.37 0.34
C ASN A 51 1.37 7.69 1.69
N GLU A 52 2.17 8.75 1.75
CA GLU A 52 2.67 9.39 2.98
C GLU A 52 3.47 8.44 3.90
N ALA A 53 4.42 7.70 3.32
CA ALA A 53 5.25 6.75 4.05
C ALA A 53 6.35 7.40 4.90
N PHE A 54 6.62 8.70 4.69
CA PHE A 54 7.71 9.41 5.35
C PHE A 54 7.21 10.48 6.32
N ASN A 55 8.02 10.76 7.34
CA ASN A 55 7.91 11.94 8.19
C ASN A 55 8.66 13.12 7.52
N GLU A 56 8.48 14.32 8.07
CA GLU A 56 9.15 15.55 7.61
C GLU A 56 10.69 15.48 7.60
N ASP A 57 11.27 14.64 8.45
CA ASP A 57 12.72 14.43 8.55
C ASP A 57 13.24 13.33 7.61
N GLY A 58 12.37 12.77 6.77
CA GLY A 58 12.68 11.69 5.83
C GLY A 58 12.75 10.30 6.47
N THR A 59 12.52 10.17 7.78
CA THR A 59 12.37 8.86 8.42
C THR A 59 11.04 8.21 8.05
N PHE A 60 10.94 6.89 8.18
CA PHE A 60 9.68 6.19 7.95
C PHE A 60 8.64 6.56 9.00
N ARG A 61 7.41 6.80 8.55
CA ARG A 61 6.24 7.01 9.40
C ARG A 61 5.83 5.68 10.04
N SER A 62 5.69 5.68 11.37
CA SER A 62 5.11 4.54 12.09
C SER A 62 3.66 4.31 11.66
N SER A 63 3.36 3.07 11.32
CA SER A 63 2.06 2.58 10.88
C SER A 63 2.04 1.07 11.05
N VAL A 64 0.85 0.46 11.09
CA VAL A 64 0.74 -1.01 11.21
C VAL A 64 1.53 -1.75 10.13
N PHE A 65 1.65 -1.16 8.93
CA PHE A 65 2.44 -1.70 7.83
C PHE A 65 3.94 -1.63 8.11
N TYR A 66 4.47 -0.44 8.44
CA TYR A 66 5.90 -0.28 8.71
C TYR A 66 6.34 -1.03 9.97
N ASP A 67 5.56 -0.95 11.05
CA ASP A 67 5.90 -1.52 12.35
C ASP A 67 5.89 -3.06 12.31
N THR A 68 5.08 -3.67 11.43
CA THR A 68 4.94 -5.13 11.30
C THR A 68 5.77 -5.72 10.15
N LEU A 69 5.85 -5.04 9.00
CA LEU A 69 6.51 -5.55 7.78
C LEU A 69 7.87 -4.91 7.51
N GLY A 70 8.22 -3.83 8.22
CA GLY A 70 9.40 -3.02 7.91
C GLY A 70 9.25 -2.27 6.58
N ALA A 71 10.29 -1.54 6.18
CA ALA A 71 10.29 -0.71 4.96
C ALA A 71 9.95 -1.47 3.66
N ASP A 72 10.16 -2.79 3.63
CA ASP A 72 9.92 -3.65 2.47
C ASP A 72 8.45 -3.68 2.04
N TYR A 73 7.49 -3.30 2.91
CA TYR A 73 6.08 -3.23 2.55
C TYR A 73 5.83 -2.35 1.31
N ILE A 74 6.65 -1.31 1.12
CA ILE A 74 6.55 -0.41 -0.04
C ILE A 74 6.87 -1.19 -1.31
N ALA A 75 8.02 -1.85 -1.37
CA ALA A 75 8.43 -2.62 -2.55
C ALA A 75 7.43 -3.76 -2.86
N LYS A 76 6.93 -4.42 -1.83
CA LYS A 76 5.89 -5.45 -1.96
C LYS A 76 4.59 -4.89 -2.53
N ALA A 77 4.10 -3.76 -2.02
CA ALA A 77 2.88 -3.12 -2.51
C ALA A 77 2.97 -2.77 -4.01
N PHE A 78 4.10 -2.24 -4.45
CA PHE A 78 4.35 -1.97 -5.88
C PHE A 78 4.41 -3.23 -6.72
N THR A 79 5.01 -4.30 -6.18
CA THR A 79 5.08 -5.60 -6.87
C THR A 79 3.68 -6.16 -7.08
N TYR A 80 2.85 -6.18 -6.04
CA TYR A 80 1.46 -6.66 -6.13
C TYR A 80 0.60 -5.81 -7.05
N ALA A 81 0.74 -4.48 -7.01
CA ALA A 81 0.04 -3.58 -7.91
C ALA A 81 0.45 -3.79 -9.37
N HIS A 82 1.74 -4.00 -9.64
CA HIS A 82 2.24 -4.26 -11.00
C HIS A 82 1.76 -5.62 -11.53
N GLU A 83 1.79 -6.67 -10.71
CA GLU A 83 1.25 -7.98 -11.07
C GLU A 83 -0.26 -7.92 -11.38
N ALA A 84 -0.99 -7.08 -10.64
CA ALA A 84 -2.43 -6.92 -10.78
C ALA A 84 -2.86 -5.99 -11.93
N ASP A 85 -2.08 -4.98 -12.30
CA ASP A 85 -2.26 -4.21 -13.54
C ASP A 85 -0.91 -3.69 -14.07
N PRO A 86 -0.27 -4.44 -14.99
CA PRO A 86 1.01 -4.03 -15.55
C PRO A 86 0.97 -2.77 -16.42
N SER A 87 -0.24 -2.32 -16.81
CA SER A 87 -0.42 -1.16 -17.70
C SER A 87 -0.51 0.17 -16.96
N ALA A 88 -0.90 0.14 -15.68
CA ALA A 88 -1.01 1.32 -14.86
C ALA A 88 0.36 1.87 -14.46
N LYS A 89 0.51 3.20 -14.46
CA LYS A 89 1.70 3.85 -13.87
C LYS A 89 1.61 3.77 -12.35
N LEU A 90 2.67 3.32 -11.70
CA LEU A 90 2.70 3.18 -10.24
C LEU A 90 3.50 4.34 -9.63
N SER A 91 2.98 4.92 -8.54
CA SER A 91 3.59 6.07 -7.89
C SER A 91 3.53 5.97 -6.37
N HIS A 92 4.55 6.57 -5.74
CA HIS A 92 4.55 6.89 -4.32
C HIS A 92 4.14 8.36 -4.21
N ASN A 93 3.11 8.65 -3.43
CA ASN A 93 2.60 10.00 -3.25
C ASN A 93 2.92 10.47 -1.82
N ASP A 94 3.47 11.67 -1.68
CA ASP A 94 3.76 12.30 -0.39
C ASP A 94 3.58 13.82 -0.49
N TYR A 95 3.64 14.51 0.64
CA TYR A 95 3.57 15.97 0.71
C TYR A 95 4.84 16.58 1.34
N ASN A 96 4.92 17.91 1.26
CA ASN A 96 6.09 18.76 1.58
C ASN A 96 7.31 18.56 0.68
#